data_AF-A0AAD2E0L3-F1
#
_entry.id   AF-A0AAD2E0L3-F1
#
_cell.length_a   1.000
_cell.length_b   1.000
_cell.length_c   1.000
_cell.angle_alpha   90.00
_cell.angle_beta   90.00
_cell.angle_gamma   90.00
#
_symmetry.space_group_name_H-M   'P 1'
#
loop_
_entity.id
_entity.type
_entity.pdbx_description
1 polymer ?
#
loop_
_entity_poly.entity_id
_entity_poly.type
_entity_poly.pdbx_seq_one_letter_code
_entity_poly.pdbx_strand_id
1 'polypeptide(L)'
;MLLLMILLFCSLRVVTAQTNSTGSARALDALLQDYAYRALVRPRTRTGRVYDGVVPSNLTGIMVSAMRLRSGSLRRHGFGMYKEFEIPMGIVEKPYVKRLVLVYQNLGNWSIVYHPPPGYVYLAPVLGLLAYNASDLMAKNLQALRINASGQPISIKFSDIKSLPEGPVPKCVSFDLNGTFDFSDVLPDKTCTTFQQGHFSIVVESTALSPVPSRHGKKNNSKVWIIVGSVLGGLALLVILGLLVLLAYKYKKAKKMQHMERAAEVGESLEMTRVGSTMAPAATVTRTQPTLETEYVP
;
A
#
# COMPACT_ATOMS: atom_id res chain seq x y z
N MET A 1 4.10 14.44 28.54
CA MET A 1 3.83 13.00 28.28
C MET A 1 2.56 12.75 27.46
N LEU A 2 1.40 13.33 27.81
CA LEU A 2 0.15 13.12 27.03
C LEU A 2 0.26 13.66 25.58
N LEU A 3 0.89 14.82 25.39
CA LEU A 3 1.13 15.41 24.06
C LEU A 3 2.12 14.58 23.22
N LEU A 4 3.13 13.99 23.86
CA LEU A 4 4.11 13.11 23.22
C LEU A 4 3.49 11.78 22.82
N MET A 5 2.55 11.25 23.62
CA MET A 5 1.74 10.08 23.29
C MET A 5 0.78 10.36 22.14
N ILE A 6 0.16 11.53 22.07
CA ILE A 6 -0.71 11.93 20.95
C ILE A 6 0.10 12.10 19.66
N LEU A 7 1.32 12.66 19.73
CA LEU A 7 2.25 12.72 18.60
C LEU A 7 2.74 11.33 18.16
N LEU A 8 2.96 10.41 19.11
CA LEU A 8 3.31 9.01 18.82
C LEU A 8 2.14 8.24 18.18
N PHE A 9 0.90 8.47 18.64
CA PHE A 9 -0.31 7.89 18.07
C PHE A 9 -0.72 8.52 16.73
N CYS A 10 -0.42 9.80 16.48
CA CYS A 10 -0.54 10.42 15.15
C CYS A 10 0.55 9.92 14.18
N SER A 11 1.68 9.41 14.69
CA SER A 11 2.72 8.78 13.87
C SER A 11 2.47 7.29 13.58
N LEU A 12 1.58 6.63 14.34
CA LEU A 12 0.86 5.47 13.83
C LEU A 12 -0.13 5.97 12.79
N ARG A 13 0.41 6.18 11.58
CA ARG A 13 -0.43 6.12 10.39
C ARG A 13 -1.28 4.88 10.55
N VAL A 14 -2.58 5.05 10.39
CA VAL A 14 -3.43 3.96 9.93
C VAL A 14 -2.72 3.43 8.70
N VAL A 15 -1.93 2.37 8.88
CA VAL A 15 -1.63 1.44 7.82
C VAL A 15 -3.01 0.86 7.55
N THR A 16 -3.75 1.53 6.68
CA THR A 16 -4.73 0.81 5.87
C THR A 16 -3.91 -0.35 5.34
N ALA A 17 -4.28 -1.57 5.74
CA ALA A 17 -3.80 -2.74 5.08
C ALA A 17 -4.21 -2.58 3.60
N GLN A 18 -3.32 -1.96 2.81
CA GLN A 18 -3.28 -2.22 1.40
C GLN A 18 -2.95 -3.69 1.33
N THR A 19 -4.02 -4.42 1.06
CA THR A 19 -4.12 -5.85 0.86
C THR A 19 -2.81 -6.45 0.36
N ASN A 20 -2.42 -7.59 0.93
CA ASN A 20 -1.31 -8.44 0.46
C ASN A 20 -1.31 -8.73 -1.06
N SER A 21 -2.38 -8.36 -1.77
CA SER A 21 -2.55 -8.43 -3.22
C SER A 21 -1.53 -7.60 -4.02
N THR A 22 -1.18 -6.37 -3.60
CA THR A 22 -0.25 -5.53 -4.37
C THR A 22 1.15 -6.15 -4.41
N GLY A 23 1.59 -6.74 -3.29
CA GLY A 23 2.84 -7.49 -3.21
C GLY A 23 2.82 -8.75 -4.08
N SER A 24 1.69 -9.46 -4.11
CA SER A 24 1.50 -10.66 -4.93
C SER A 24 1.49 -10.34 -6.44
N ALA A 25 0.79 -9.29 -6.86
CA ALA A 25 0.75 -8.84 -8.26
C ALA A 25 2.13 -8.42 -8.76
N ARG A 26 2.87 -7.62 -7.97
CA ARG A 26 4.26 -7.23 -8.27
C ARG A 26 5.20 -8.45 -8.39
N ALA A 27 5.05 -9.43 -7.50
CA ALA A 27 5.85 -10.65 -7.54
C ALA A 27 5.54 -11.48 -8.80
N LEU A 28 4.27 -11.55 -9.20
CA LEU A 28 3.87 -12.18 -10.46
C LEU A 28 4.46 -11.44 -11.65
N ASP A 29 4.42 -10.11 -11.69
CA ASP A 29 5.00 -9.32 -12.78
C ASP A 29 6.50 -9.55 -12.93
N ALA A 30 7.25 -9.56 -11.82
CA ALA A 30 8.68 -9.84 -11.81
C ALA A 30 8.99 -11.25 -12.35
N LEU A 31 8.17 -12.23 -11.98
CA LEU A 31 8.28 -13.61 -12.47
C LEU A 31 7.98 -13.71 -13.97
N LEU A 32 6.90 -13.08 -14.44
CA LEU A 32 6.52 -13.06 -15.86
C LEU A 32 7.56 -12.31 -16.69
N GLN A 33 8.17 -11.25 -16.16
CA GLN A 33 9.27 -10.53 -16.81
C GLN A 33 10.46 -11.45 -17.09
N ASP A 34 10.87 -12.31 -16.14
CA ASP A 34 11.95 -13.28 -16.34
C ASP A 34 11.63 -14.25 -17.49
N TYR A 35 10.41 -14.81 -17.53
CA TYR A 35 9.99 -15.68 -18.63
C TYR A 35 9.92 -14.96 -19.99
N ALA A 36 9.49 -13.70 -19.99
CA ALA A 36 9.51 -12.86 -21.18
C ALA A 36 10.94 -12.63 -21.70
N TYR A 37 11.88 -12.35 -20.79
CA TYR A 37 13.29 -12.09 -21.13
C TYR A 37 13.99 -13.33 -21.68
N ARG A 38 13.72 -14.52 -21.14
CA ARG A 38 14.25 -15.79 -21.67
C ARG A 38 13.91 -16.00 -23.15
N ALA A 39 12.75 -15.50 -23.61
CA ALA A 39 12.38 -15.56 -25.03
C ALA A 39 13.33 -14.77 -25.95
N LEU A 40 14.04 -13.77 -25.40
CA LEU A 40 14.96 -12.89 -26.09
C LEU A 40 16.42 -13.39 -26.11
N VAL A 41 16.76 -14.44 -25.35
CA VAL A 41 18.14 -14.96 -25.18
C VAL A 41 18.66 -15.75 -26.40
N ARG A 42 17.94 -15.76 -27.52
CA ARG A 42 18.37 -16.43 -28.75
C ARG A 42 19.68 -15.81 -29.31
N PRO A 43 20.50 -16.58 -30.05
CA PRO A 43 21.84 -16.16 -30.51
C PRO A 43 21.89 -14.82 -31.25
N ARG A 44 20.77 -14.40 -31.88
CA ARG A 44 20.59 -13.07 -32.46
C ARG A 44 19.19 -12.54 -32.22
N THR A 45 18.97 -11.86 -31.10
CA THR A 45 17.71 -11.12 -30.88
C THR A 45 17.60 -9.92 -31.81
N ARG A 46 16.53 -9.88 -32.60
CA ARG A 46 16.22 -8.73 -33.47
C ARG A 46 15.38 -7.72 -32.71
N THR A 47 15.76 -6.44 -32.80
CA THR A 47 14.98 -5.32 -32.28
C THR A 47 13.69 -5.18 -33.09
N GLY A 48 12.57 -4.86 -32.46
CA GLY A 48 11.27 -4.68 -33.13
C GLY A 48 10.57 -5.98 -33.54
N ARG A 49 11.06 -7.13 -33.10
CA ARG A 49 10.39 -8.43 -33.26
C ARG A 49 9.82 -8.88 -31.92
N VAL A 50 8.59 -9.39 -31.96
CA VAL A 50 7.92 -9.99 -30.82
C VAL A 50 8.38 -11.44 -30.63
N TYR A 51 8.68 -11.80 -29.39
CA TYR A 51 9.04 -13.16 -28.99
C TYR A 51 8.11 -13.62 -27.88
N ASP A 52 7.40 -14.71 -28.11
CA ASP A 52 6.52 -15.30 -27.10
C ASP A 52 7.36 -16.10 -26.09
N GLY A 53 7.10 -15.87 -24.81
CA GLY A 53 7.72 -16.58 -23.70
C GLY A 53 6.91 -17.80 -23.31
N VAL A 54 7.58 -18.78 -22.70
CA VAL A 54 6.97 -20.00 -22.20
C VAL A 54 6.95 -19.92 -20.68
N VAL A 55 5.75 -19.89 -20.12
CA VAL A 55 5.53 -19.92 -18.67
C VAL A 55 5.53 -21.37 -18.15
N PRO A 56 5.89 -21.60 -16.89
CA PRO A 56 5.89 -22.92 -16.26
C PRO A 56 4.46 -23.45 -16.10
N SER A 57 4.33 -24.76 -15.88
CA SER A 57 3.02 -25.45 -15.78
C SER A 57 2.13 -24.91 -14.65
N ASN A 58 2.70 -24.38 -13.58
CA ASN A 58 1.95 -23.75 -12.49
C ASN A 58 1.33 -22.40 -12.85
N LEU A 59 1.69 -21.80 -14.00
CA LEU A 59 1.14 -20.55 -14.54
C LEU A 59 0.41 -20.77 -15.87
N THR A 60 -0.07 -21.99 -16.10
CA THR A 60 -0.79 -22.34 -17.32
C THR A 60 -1.99 -21.41 -17.55
N GLY A 61 -2.17 -20.97 -18.79
CA GLY A 61 -3.20 -20.02 -19.19
C GLY A 61 -2.75 -18.55 -19.18
N ILE A 62 -1.57 -18.24 -18.64
CA ILE A 62 -0.95 -16.92 -18.82
C ILE A 62 -0.15 -16.93 -20.13
N MET A 63 -0.36 -15.92 -20.97
CA MET A 63 0.47 -15.66 -22.14
C MET A 63 1.41 -14.51 -21.84
N VAL A 64 2.68 -14.65 -22.18
CA VAL A 64 3.68 -13.60 -22.01
C VAL A 64 4.48 -13.45 -23.29
N SER A 65 4.77 -12.21 -23.67
CA SER A 65 5.62 -11.92 -24.82
C SER A 65 6.58 -10.78 -24.49
N ALA A 66 7.70 -10.71 -25.19
CA ALA A 66 8.68 -9.65 -25.06
C ALA A 66 9.04 -9.07 -26.42
N MET A 67 9.27 -7.76 -26.46
CA MET A 67 9.77 -7.07 -27.63
C MET A 67 10.83 -6.04 -27.23
N ARG A 68 12.07 -6.23 -27.70
CA ARG A 68 13.16 -5.28 -27.49
C ARG A 68 13.07 -4.14 -28.50
N LEU A 69 13.12 -2.90 -28.02
CA LEU A 69 13.09 -1.68 -28.82
C LEU A 69 14.22 -0.73 -28.43
N ARG A 70 14.59 0.17 -29.35
CA ARG A 70 15.41 1.34 -29.02
C ARG A 70 14.47 2.47 -28.60
N SER A 71 14.70 3.11 -27.46
CA SER A 71 13.81 4.15 -26.93
C SER A 71 13.56 5.29 -27.93
N GLY A 72 14.62 5.77 -28.58
CA GLY A 72 14.48 6.80 -29.62
C GLY A 72 13.73 6.34 -30.89
N SER A 73 13.65 5.03 -31.16
CA SER A 73 12.80 4.51 -32.25
C SER A 73 11.35 4.43 -31.82
N LEU A 74 11.10 3.91 -30.61
CA LEU A 74 9.76 3.83 -30.02
C LEU A 74 9.14 5.23 -29.88
N ARG A 75 9.91 6.22 -29.43
CA ARG A 75 9.43 7.61 -29.35
C ARG A 75 9.07 8.20 -30.72
N ARG A 76 9.83 7.89 -31.77
CA ARG A 76 9.63 8.49 -33.11
C ARG A 76 8.56 7.79 -33.94
N HIS A 77 8.42 6.47 -33.80
CA HIS A 77 7.59 5.67 -34.71
C HIS A 77 6.49 4.87 -33.99
N GLY A 78 6.49 4.82 -32.66
CA GLY A 78 5.60 3.93 -31.92
C GLY A 78 5.83 2.46 -32.28
N PHE A 79 4.75 1.68 -32.23
CA PHE A 79 4.69 0.32 -32.75
C PHE A 79 3.24 -0.02 -33.11
N GLY A 80 2.98 -0.32 -34.39
CA GLY A 80 1.62 -0.43 -34.94
C GLY A 80 0.67 -1.32 -34.14
N MET A 81 0.97 -2.62 -34.02
CA MET A 81 0.15 -3.55 -33.22
C MET A 81 1.04 -4.54 -32.48
N TYR A 82 1.10 -4.41 -31.16
CA TYR A 82 1.73 -5.36 -30.24
C TYR A 82 0.67 -6.17 -29.52
N LYS A 83 0.27 -7.30 -30.12
CA LYS A 83 -0.88 -8.11 -29.67
C LYS A 83 -2.14 -7.22 -29.67
N GLU A 84 -2.76 -6.97 -28.52
CA GLU A 84 -3.93 -6.10 -28.35
C GLU A 84 -3.58 -4.61 -28.23
N PHE A 85 -2.30 -4.27 -28.09
CA PHE A 85 -1.84 -2.89 -27.85
C PHE A 85 -1.39 -2.20 -29.14
N GLU A 86 -2.06 -1.12 -29.52
CA GLU A 86 -1.60 -0.18 -30.53
C GLU A 86 -0.78 0.93 -29.83
N ILE A 87 0.52 0.99 -30.13
CA ILE A 87 1.45 1.86 -29.42
C ILE A 87 1.74 3.10 -30.28
N PRO A 88 1.31 4.29 -29.86
CA PRO A 88 1.44 5.50 -30.64
C PRO A 88 2.88 6.00 -30.70
N MET A 89 3.11 6.98 -31.57
CA MET A 89 4.32 7.81 -31.50
C MET A 89 4.33 8.63 -30.20
N GLY A 90 5.53 9.02 -29.75
CA GLY A 90 5.69 9.90 -28.59
C GLY A 90 5.70 9.19 -27.23
N ILE A 91 5.97 7.88 -27.18
CA ILE A 91 6.25 7.19 -25.92
C ILE A 91 7.59 7.69 -25.35
N VAL A 92 7.58 8.09 -24.09
CA VAL A 92 8.75 8.56 -23.34
C VAL A 92 8.91 7.71 -22.09
N GLU A 93 10.08 7.15 -21.89
CA GLU A 93 10.44 6.38 -20.70
C GLU A 93 11.22 7.20 -19.66
N LYS A 94 11.07 6.84 -18.38
CA LYS A 94 11.82 7.39 -17.26
C LYS A 94 12.21 6.26 -16.28
N PRO A 95 13.49 6.16 -15.87
CA PRO A 95 14.64 6.90 -16.39
C PRO A 95 14.94 6.53 -17.86
N TYR A 96 15.66 7.40 -18.57
CA TYR A 96 16.06 7.13 -19.97
C TYR A 96 16.98 5.92 -20.06
N VAL A 97 16.71 5.05 -21.03
CA VAL A 97 17.59 3.91 -21.35
C VAL A 97 17.82 3.87 -22.85
N LYS A 98 18.95 3.33 -23.31
CA LYS A 98 19.20 3.23 -24.77
C LYS A 98 18.25 2.24 -25.45
N ARG A 99 17.93 1.15 -24.75
CA ARG A 99 17.04 0.08 -25.20
C ARG A 99 16.18 -0.38 -24.04
N LEU A 100 14.92 -0.66 -24.34
CA LEU A 100 13.95 -1.20 -23.41
C LEU A 100 13.30 -2.45 -23.99
N VAL A 101 12.71 -3.26 -23.12
CA VAL A 101 11.83 -4.36 -23.48
C VAL A 101 10.42 -3.96 -23.07
N LEU A 102 9.49 -4.01 -24.02
CA LEU A 102 8.07 -4.05 -23.68
C LEU A 102 7.69 -5.51 -23.42
N VAL A 103 7.12 -5.75 -22.25
CA VAL A 103 6.61 -7.05 -21.81
C VAL A 103 5.10 -6.97 -21.87
N TYR A 104 4.53 -7.85 -22.69
CA TYR A 104 3.11 -8.11 -22.78
C TYR A 104 2.74 -9.26 -21.85
N GLN A 105 1.61 -9.13 -21.17
CA GLN A 105 1.01 -10.17 -20.35
C GLN A 105 -0.47 -10.29 -20.69
N ASN A 106 -0.98 -11.51 -20.83
CA ASN A 106 -2.41 -11.79 -20.80
C ASN A 106 -2.65 -12.84 -19.74
N LEU A 107 -3.36 -12.45 -18.69
CA LEU A 107 -3.52 -13.29 -17.51
C LEU A 107 -4.60 -14.35 -17.68
N GLY A 108 -5.48 -14.25 -18.68
CA GLY A 108 -6.57 -15.21 -18.87
C GLY A 108 -7.36 -15.42 -17.56
N ASN A 109 -7.45 -16.67 -17.11
CA ASN A 109 -8.13 -17.02 -15.85
C ASN A 109 -7.43 -16.47 -14.58
N TRP A 110 -6.16 -16.08 -14.68
CA TRP A 110 -5.39 -15.47 -13.57
C TRP A 110 -5.71 -14.00 -13.35
N SER A 111 -6.64 -13.43 -14.12
CA SER A 111 -7.13 -12.06 -13.93
C SER A 111 -7.64 -11.79 -12.51
N ILE A 112 -8.07 -12.83 -11.79
CA ILE A 112 -8.51 -12.72 -10.38
C ILE A 112 -7.41 -12.22 -9.43
N VAL A 113 -6.13 -12.39 -9.78
CA VAL A 113 -4.98 -11.93 -8.98
C VAL A 113 -4.97 -10.40 -8.85
N TYR A 114 -5.40 -9.69 -9.90
CA TYR A 114 -5.47 -8.23 -9.89
C TYR A 114 -6.70 -7.69 -9.14
N HIS A 115 -7.58 -8.56 -8.65
CA HIS A 115 -8.86 -8.29 -7.98
C HIS A 115 -9.71 -7.21 -8.66
N PRO A 116 -10.88 -7.55 -9.23
CA PRO A 116 -11.72 -6.52 -9.81
C PRO A 116 -12.10 -5.49 -8.73
N PRO A 117 -12.27 -4.21 -9.10
CA PRO A 117 -12.71 -3.20 -8.15
C PRO A 117 -14.00 -3.62 -7.43
N PRO A 118 -14.23 -3.21 -6.17
CA PRO A 118 -15.42 -3.59 -5.43
C PRO A 118 -16.72 -3.26 -6.19
N GLY A 119 -17.60 -4.25 -6.32
CA GLY A 119 -18.86 -4.11 -7.06
C GLY A 119 -18.76 -4.30 -8.57
N TYR A 120 -17.61 -4.72 -9.09
CA TYR A 120 -17.40 -4.99 -10.51
C TYR A 120 -16.97 -6.44 -10.77
N VAL A 121 -17.21 -6.92 -11.99
CA VAL A 121 -16.68 -8.18 -12.50
C VAL A 121 -16.02 -8.00 -13.86
N TYR A 122 -14.99 -8.80 -14.12
CA TYR A 122 -14.29 -8.82 -15.41
C TYR A 122 -15.13 -9.44 -16.53
N LEU A 123 -15.27 -8.68 -17.62
CA LEU A 123 -15.81 -9.13 -18.89
C LEU A 123 -14.72 -9.62 -19.85
N ALA A 124 -13.49 -9.13 -19.69
CA ALA A 124 -12.32 -9.49 -20.49
C ALA A 124 -11.18 -9.96 -19.57
N PRO A 125 -10.16 -10.69 -20.08
CA PRO A 125 -8.95 -10.95 -19.30
C PRO A 125 -8.20 -9.66 -18.97
N VAL A 126 -7.38 -9.69 -17.93
CA VAL A 126 -6.45 -8.60 -17.59
C VAL A 126 -5.22 -8.68 -18.49
N LEU A 127 -4.98 -7.61 -19.23
CA LEU A 127 -3.84 -7.44 -20.14
C LEU A 127 -2.82 -6.48 -19.51
N GLY A 128 -1.56 -6.88 -19.44
CA GLY A 128 -0.46 -6.08 -18.94
C GLY A 128 0.45 -5.59 -20.06
N LEU A 129 0.85 -4.32 -19.98
CA LEU A 129 1.92 -3.75 -20.78
C LEU A 129 2.90 -3.07 -19.84
N LEU A 130 4.13 -3.59 -19.75
CA LEU A 130 5.15 -3.10 -18.83
C LEU A 130 6.48 -2.88 -19.58
N ALA A 131 7.24 -1.84 -19.21
CA ALA A 131 8.54 -1.56 -19.81
C ALA A 131 9.69 -1.83 -18.84
N TYR A 132 10.78 -2.41 -19.34
CA TYR A 132 11.96 -2.73 -18.54
C TYR A 132 13.25 -2.39 -19.29
N ASN A 133 14.36 -2.20 -18.56
CA ASN A 133 15.67 -1.93 -19.15
C ASN A 133 16.20 -3.16 -19.91
N ALA A 134 16.64 -2.97 -21.15
CA ALA A 134 17.15 -4.05 -22.01
C ALA A 134 18.68 -4.12 -22.08
N SER A 135 19.41 -3.45 -21.18
CA SER A 135 20.87 -3.53 -21.13
C SER A 135 21.39 -4.92 -20.76
N ASP A 136 20.68 -5.62 -19.87
CA ASP A 136 20.97 -6.99 -19.48
C ASP A 136 19.69 -7.83 -19.57
N LEU A 137 19.67 -8.77 -20.52
CA LEU A 137 18.54 -9.68 -20.74
C LEU A 137 18.55 -10.91 -19.81
N MET A 138 19.60 -11.07 -19.01
CA MET A 138 19.71 -12.12 -18.00
C MET A 138 19.36 -11.60 -16.59
N ALA A 139 19.23 -10.28 -16.44
CA ALA A 139 18.88 -9.66 -15.19
C ALA A 139 17.47 -10.06 -14.73
N LYS A 140 17.36 -10.37 -13.44
CA LYS A 140 16.13 -10.75 -12.76
C LYS A 140 15.71 -9.65 -11.78
N ASN A 141 14.43 -9.62 -11.41
CA ASN A 141 13.87 -8.65 -10.48
C ASN A 141 14.13 -7.20 -10.90
N LEU A 142 14.05 -6.94 -12.22
CA LEU A 142 14.19 -5.59 -12.74
C LEU A 142 13.00 -4.74 -12.30
N GLN A 143 13.28 -3.51 -11.88
CA GLN A 143 12.23 -2.52 -11.69
C GLN A 143 11.69 -2.10 -13.05
N ALA A 144 10.37 -1.97 -13.14
CA ALA A 144 9.72 -1.44 -14.32
C ALA A 144 10.13 0.03 -14.52
N LEU A 145 10.45 0.38 -15.77
CA LEU A 145 10.58 1.76 -16.19
C LEU A 145 9.19 2.41 -16.18
N ARG A 146 9.10 3.71 -16.01
CA ARG A 146 7.85 4.44 -16.22
C ARG A 146 7.78 4.89 -17.67
N ILE A 147 6.80 4.42 -18.44
CA ILE A 147 6.50 4.98 -19.77
C ILE A 147 5.26 5.86 -19.73
N ASN A 148 5.29 6.93 -20.51
CA ASN A 148 4.15 7.81 -20.74
C ASN A 148 4.04 8.17 -22.22
N ALA A 149 2.84 8.10 -22.77
CA ALA A 149 2.53 8.64 -24.09
C ALA A 149 2.34 10.16 -23.98
N SER A 150 2.97 10.93 -24.85
CA SER A 150 2.99 12.41 -24.75
C SER A 150 2.02 13.13 -25.68
N GLY A 151 1.40 12.42 -26.64
CA GLY A 151 0.47 12.99 -27.61
C GLY A 151 -0.80 12.17 -27.73
N GLN A 152 -0.74 11.05 -28.46
CA GLN A 152 -1.84 10.10 -28.57
C GLN A 152 -1.74 9.03 -27.47
N PRO A 153 -2.88 8.49 -26.97
CA PRO A 153 -2.87 7.41 -26.00
C PRO A 153 -2.54 6.05 -26.66
N ILE A 154 -2.04 5.12 -25.85
CA ILE A 154 -1.98 3.70 -26.17
C ILE A 154 -3.41 3.19 -26.26
N SER A 155 -3.75 2.51 -27.36
CA SER A 155 -5.07 1.90 -27.54
C SER A 155 -4.99 0.40 -27.29
N ILE A 156 -6.01 -0.16 -26.64
CA ILE A 156 -6.06 -1.56 -26.20
C ILE A 156 -7.35 -2.16 -26.75
N LYS A 157 -7.22 -3.04 -27.75
CA LYS A 157 -8.37 -3.62 -28.45
C LYS A 157 -8.67 -5.01 -27.89
N PHE A 158 -9.80 -5.16 -27.22
CA PHE A 158 -10.21 -6.45 -26.64
C PHE A 158 -11.05 -7.26 -27.64
N SER A 159 -10.53 -8.40 -28.09
CA SER A 159 -11.25 -9.31 -29.00
C SER A 159 -12.35 -10.09 -28.27
N ASP A 160 -11.98 -10.70 -27.14
CA ASP A 160 -12.81 -11.63 -26.38
C ASP A 160 -13.39 -10.97 -25.14
N ILE A 161 -14.68 -10.68 -25.19
CA ILE A 161 -15.44 -10.14 -24.07
C ILE A 161 -16.67 -11.02 -23.88
N LYS A 162 -16.97 -11.38 -22.63
CA LYS A 162 -18.21 -12.08 -22.28
C LYS A 162 -19.40 -11.32 -22.83
N SER A 163 -20.31 -12.04 -23.47
CA SER A 163 -21.58 -11.46 -23.94
C SER A 163 -22.34 -10.90 -22.75
N LEU A 164 -22.92 -9.73 -22.95
CA LEU A 164 -23.64 -9.00 -21.92
C LEU A 164 -25.12 -8.95 -22.32
N PRO A 165 -26.06 -9.18 -21.39
CA PRO A 165 -27.47 -8.89 -21.64
C PRO A 165 -27.65 -7.39 -21.94
N GLU A 166 -28.76 -7.00 -22.52
CA GLU A 166 -29.07 -5.59 -22.75
C GLU A 166 -29.16 -4.83 -21.41
N GLY A 167 -28.46 -3.70 -21.30
CA GLY A 167 -28.57 -2.78 -20.14
C GLY A 167 -27.27 -2.43 -19.41
N PRO A 168 -26.38 -3.38 -19.05
CA PRO A 168 -25.18 -3.06 -18.30
C PRO A 168 -24.15 -2.31 -19.17
N VAL A 169 -23.61 -1.21 -18.67
CA VAL A 169 -22.63 -0.39 -19.40
C VAL A 169 -21.21 -0.86 -19.04
N PRO A 170 -20.44 -1.39 -20.00
CA PRO A 170 -19.07 -1.81 -19.74
C PRO A 170 -18.16 -0.60 -19.53
N LYS A 171 -17.16 -0.74 -18.66
CA LYS A 171 -16.13 0.26 -18.39
C LYS A 171 -14.74 -0.34 -18.56
N CYS A 172 -13.82 0.45 -19.07
CA CYS A 172 -12.40 0.13 -18.97
C CYS A 172 -11.95 0.33 -17.53
N VAL A 173 -11.14 -0.60 -17.03
CA VAL A 173 -10.40 -0.43 -15.78
C VAL A 173 -8.92 -0.48 -16.10
N SER A 174 -8.16 0.44 -15.53
CA SER A 174 -6.71 0.47 -15.56
C SER A 174 -6.17 0.30 -14.14
N PHE A 175 -5.09 -0.44 -13.97
CA PHE A 175 -4.34 -0.58 -12.74
C PHE A 175 -2.92 -0.08 -12.98
N ASP A 176 -2.50 0.91 -12.19
CA ASP A 176 -1.14 1.40 -12.24
C ASP A 176 -0.15 0.40 -11.59
N LEU A 177 1.13 0.74 -11.63
CA LEU A 177 2.18 -0.11 -11.03
C LEU A 177 2.04 -0.25 -9.50
N ASN A 178 1.24 0.57 -8.83
CA ASN A 178 0.98 0.51 -7.40
C ASN A 178 -0.32 -0.25 -7.07
N GLY A 179 -1.03 -0.74 -8.08
CA GLY A 179 -2.34 -1.38 -7.92
C GLY A 179 -3.48 -0.38 -7.66
N THR A 180 -3.23 0.92 -7.84
CA THR A 180 -4.30 1.93 -7.86
C THR A 180 -5.03 1.79 -9.18
N PHE A 181 -6.36 1.83 -9.14
CA PHE A 181 -7.17 1.69 -10.33
C PHE A 181 -7.94 2.96 -10.69
N ASP A 182 -8.23 3.09 -11.98
CA ASP A 182 -9.09 4.14 -12.52
C ASP A 182 -10.02 3.57 -13.60
N PHE A 183 -11.15 4.22 -13.81
CA PHE A 183 -12.14 3.85 -14.81
C PHE A 183 -12.14 4.83 -15.97
N SER A 184 -12.40 4.31 -17.16
CA SER A 184 -12.72 5.12 -18.34
C SER A 184 -13.81 4.47 -19.16
N ASP A 185 -14.39 5.23 -20.08
CA ASP A 185 -15.36 4.70 -21.01
C ASP A 185 -14.72 3.74 -22.01
N VAL A 186 -15.48 2.72 -22.42
CA VAL A 186 -15.10 1.82 -23.51
C VAL A 186 -15.44 2.52 -24.83
N LEU A 187 -14.43 2.72 -25.67
CA LEU A 187 -14.60 3.25 -27.01
C LEU A 187 -15.22 2.21 -27.96
N PRO A 188 -15.71 2.62 -29.14
CA PRO A 188 -16.12 1.69 -30.19
C PRO A 188 -15.10 0.58 -30.44
N ASP A 189 -15.56 -0.56 -30.95
CA ASP A 189 -14.76 -1.76 -31.18
C ASP A 189 -14.08 -2.32 -29.92
N LYS A 190 -14.73 -2.15 -28.76
CA LYS A 190 -14.28 -2.71 -27.47
C LYS A 190 -12.89 -2.21 -27.07
N THR A 191 -12.63 -0.93 -27.30
CA THR A 191 -11.29 -0.35 -27.15
C THR A 191 -11.17 0.44 -25.86
N CYS A 192 -10.08 0.23 -25.12
CA CYS A 192 -9.66 1.07 -24.00
C CYS A 192 -8.47 1.95 -24.40
N THR A 193 -8.28 3.07 -23.71
CA THR A 193 -7.12 3.95 -23.96
C THR A 193 -6.40 4.30 -22.67
N THR A 194 -5.09 4.50 -22.76
CA THR A 194 -4.26 4.87 -21.61
C THR A 194 -3.05 5.69 -22.07
N PHE A 195 -2.58 6.59 -21.22
CA PHE A 195 -1.30 7.28 -21.45
C PHE A 195 -0.13 6.58 -20.76
N GLN A 196 -0.38 5.62 -19.87
CA GLN A 196 0.63 5.00 -19.03
C GLN A 196 0.66 3.48 -19.20
N GLN A 197 1.76 2.86 -18.78
CA GLN A 197 1.81 1.41 -18.60
C GLN A 197 1.00 0.95 -17.39
N GLY A 198 0.70 -0.35 -17.35
CA GLY A 198 -0.06 -0.97 -16.28
C GLY A 198 -0.78 -2.22 -16.75
N HIS A 199 -1.87 -2.53 -16.04
CA HIS A 199 -2.75 -3.64 -16.35
C HIS A 199 -4.15 -3.14 -16.64
N PHE A 200 -4.82 -3.72 -17.61
CA PHE A 200 -6.04 -3.18 -18.19
C PHE A 200 -7.05 -4.29 -18.42
N SER A 201 -8.33 -3.99 -18.22
CA SER A 201 -9.41 -4.91 -18.53
C SER A 201 -10.71 -4.14 -18.79
N ILE A 202 -11.75 -4.87 -19.17
CA ILE A 202 -13.12 -4.36 -19.26
C ILE A 202 -13.94 -5.02 -18.17
N VAL A 203 -14.67 -4.21 -17.43
CA VAL A 203 -15.51 -4.63 -16.31
C VAL A 203 -16.95 -4.14 -16.46
N VAL A 204 -17.84 -4.74 -15.70
CA VAL A 204 -19.23 -4.30 -15.55
C VAL A 204 -19.63 -4.34 -14.09
N GLU A 205 -20.59 -3.51 -13.70
CA GLU A 205 -21.14 -3.53 -12.35
C GLU A 205 -21.86 -4.86 -12.07
N SER A 206 -21.55 -5.50 -10.94
CA SER A 206 -22.06 -6.84 -10.60
C SER A 206 -23.59 -6.89 -10.46
N THR A 207 -24.22 -5.78 -10.06
CA THR A 207 -25.68 -5.65 -9.91
C THR A 207 -26.43 -5.75 -11.23
N ALA A 208 -25.74 -5.45 -12.33
CA ALA A 208 -26.33 -5.42 -13.67
C ALA A 208 -26.39 -6.82 -14.33
N LEU A 209 -25.77 -7.84 -13.73
CA LEU A 209 -25.79 -9.23 -14.22
C LEU A 209 -26.93 -10.09 -13.63
N SER A 210 -27.78 -9.52 -12.77
CA SER A 210 -28.97 -10.22 -12.28
C SER A 210 -30.17 -9.97 -13.20
N PRO A 211 -30.79 -11.03 -13.76
CA PRO A 211 -32.08 -10.89 -14.42
C PRO A 211 -33.13 -10.70 -13.32
N VAL A 212 -33.69 -9.50 -13.17
CA VAL A 212 -34.85 -9.32 -12.29
C VAL A 212 -35.95 -8.59 -13.05
N PRO A 213 -37.16 -9.18 -13.15
CA PRO A 213 -38.34 -8.44 -13.60
C PRO A 213 -38.66 -7.36 -12.58
N SER A 214 -38.90 -6.15 -13.08
CA SER A 214 -39.34 -4.99 -12.33
C SER A 214 -40.36 -5.34 -11.24
N ARG A 215 -39.95 -5.29 -9.98
CA ARG A 215 -40.86 -5.16 -8.83
C ARG A 215 -40.26 -4.24 -7.80
N HIS A 216 -41.02 -3.20 -7.48
CA HIS A 216 -40.83 -2.31 -6.35
C HIS A 216 -40.31 -3.05 -5.11
N GLY A 217 -39.09 -2.70 -4.69
CA GLY A 217 -38.44 -3.24 -3.50
C GLY A 217 -37.74 -2.12 -2.75
N LYS A 218 -38.42 -1.65 -1.70
CA LYS A 218 -38.00 -0.66 -0.71
C LYS A 218 -36.49 -0.71 -0.42
N LYS A 219 -35.82 0.44 -0.53
CA LYS A 219 -34.39 0.63 -0.24
C LYS A 219 -34.15 0.45 1.26
N ASN A 220 -33.73 -0.74 1.66
CA ASN A 220 -33.40 -1.06 3.05
C ASN A 220 -31.96 -0.60 3.35
N ASN A 221 -31.80 0.70 3.64
CA ASN A 221 -30.60 1.24 4.26
C ASN A 221 -30.54 0.75 5.73
N SER A 222 -29.94 -0.41 6.01
CA SER A 222 -29.76 -0.85 7.42
C SER A 222 -28.43 -1.51 7.78
N LYS A 223 -27.43 -1.54 6.88
CA LYS A 223 -26.11 -2.14 7.20
C LYS A 223 -24.93 -1.17 7.28
N VAL A 224 -25.17 0.13 7.13
CA VAL A 224 -24.13 1.18 7.30
C VAL A 224 -24.16 1.83 8.70
N TRP A 225 -25.29 1.77 9.42
CA TRP A 225 -25.39 2.37 10.76
C TRP A 225 -24.56 1.64 11.82
N ILE A 226 -24.43 0.31 11.74
CA ILE A 226 -23.75 -0.49 12.77
C ILE A 226 -22.24 -0.18 12.82
N ILE A 227 -21.62 0.17 11.69
CA ILE A 227 -20.17 0.44 11.64
C ILE A 227 -19.86 1.86 12.15
N VAL A 228 -20.73 2.84 11.87
CA VAL A 228 -20.56 4.22 12.37
C VAL A 228 -20.84 4.31 13.88
N GLY A 229 -21.71 3.45 14.42
CA GLY A 229 -21.98 3.38 15.87
C GLY A 229 -20.85 2.76 16.70
N SER A 230 -20.11 1.79 16.14
CA SER A 230 -19.07 1.05 16.87
C SER A 230 -17.79 1.86 17.06
N VAL A 231 -17.41 2.70 16.08
CA VAL A 231 -16.19 3.53 16.18
C VAL A 231 -16.38 4.69 17.16
N LEU A 232 -17.56 5.32 17.19
CA LEU A 232 -17.87 6.36 18.19
C LEU A 232 -18.00 5.77 19.61
N GLY A 233 -18.61 4.58 19.74
CA GLY A 233 -18.74 3.91 21.03
C GLY A 233 -17.39 3.48 21.62
N GLY A 234 -16.50 2.94 20.80
CA GLY A 234 -15.14 2.56 21.21
C GLY A 234 -14.31 3.76 21.66
N LEU A 235 -14.40 4.89 20.95
CA LEU A 235 -13.68 6.12 21.33
C LEU A 235 -14.18 6.67 22.67
N ALA A 236 -15.50 6.70 22.88
CA ALA A 236 -16.08 7.16 24.14
C ALA A 236 -15.66 6.27 25.32
N LEU A 237 -15.65 4.95 25.15
CA LEU A 237 -15.23 4.01 26.19
C LEU A 237 -13.75 4.20 26.56
N LEU A 238 -12.87 4.42 25.58
CA LEU A 238 -11.45 4.69 25.82
C LEU A 238 -11.21 6.01 26.56
N VAL A 239 -11.98 7.05 26.24
CA VAL A 239 -11.90 8.34 26.96
C VAL A 239 -12.34 8.18 28.42
N ILE A 240 -13.45 7.47 28.65
CA ILE A 240 -13.95 7.20 30.01
C ILE A 240 -12.93 6.37 30.81
N LEU A 241 -12.36 5.33 30.20
CA LEU A 241 -11.34 4.51 30.85
C LEU A 241 -10.08 5.31 31.18
N GLY A 242 -9.65 6.18 30.26
CA GLY A 242 -8.54 7.11 30.50
C GLY A 242 -8.79 8.06 31.67
N LEU A 243 -10.00 8.64 31.75
CA LEU A 243 -10.42 9.48 32.87
C LEU A 243 -10.42 8.73 34.21
N LEU A 244 -10.92 7.49 34.24
CA LEU A 244 -10.94 6.67 35.45
C LEU A 244 -9.52 6.37 35.96
N VAL A 245 -8.59 6.05 35.06
CA VAL A 245 -7.17 5.84 35.43
C VAL A 245 -6.56 7.12 36.00
N LEU A 246 -6.87 8.28 35.39
CA LEU A 246 -6.38 9.58 35.84
C LEU A 246 -6.92 9.93 37.24
N LEU A 247 -8.21 9.71 37.47
CA LEU A 247 -8.85 9.90 38.78
C LEU A 247 -8.25 8.96 39.83
N ALA A 248 -8.06 7.68 39.51
CA ALA A 248 -7.43 6.73 40.41
C ALA A 248 -5.98 7.12 40.77
N TYR A 249 -5.23 7.64 39.80
CA TYR A 249 -3.88 8.16 40.03
C TYR A 249 -3.89 9.39 40.94
N LYS A 250 -4.77 10.37 40.68
CA LYS A 250 -4.92 11.54 41.55
C LYS A 250 -5.35 11.14 42.96
N TYR A 251 -6.24 10.16 43.09
CA TYR A 251 -6.68 9.64 44.38
C TYR A 251 -5.54 8.95 45.13
N LYS A 252 -4.75 8.09 44.46
CA LYS A 252 -3.55 7.49 45.06
C LYS A 252 -2.54 8.55 45.49
N LYS A 253 -2.33 9.60 44.69
CA LYS A 253 -1.41 10.69 45.03
C LYS A 253 -1.92 11.51 46.23
N ALA A 254 -3.21 11.82 46.27
CA ALA A 254 -3.85 12.52 47.40
C ALA A 254 -3.76 11.68 48.68
N LYS A 255 -4.05 10.37 48.58
CA LYS A 255 -3.92 9.44 49.72
C LYS A 255 -2.48 9.32 50.21
N LYS A 256 -1.50 9.31 49.29
CA LYS A 256 -0.07 9.34 49.66
C LYS A 256 0.30 10.64 50.38
N MET A 257 -0.25 11.77 49.94
CA MET A 257 -0.03 13.06 50.60
C MET A 257 -0.62 13.10 52.01
N GLN A 258 -1.87 12.63 52.18
CA GLN A 258 -2.49 12.51 53.50
C GLN A 258 -1.73 11.57 54.44
N HIS A 259 -1.12 10.51 53.91
CA HIS A 259 -0.28 9.62 54.70
C HIS A 259 1.04 10.30 55.11
N MET A 260 1.60 11.18 54.27
CA MET A 260 2.80 11.95 54.61
C MET A 260 2.50 13.07 55.61
N GLU A 261 1.32 13.69 55.55
CA GLU A 261 0.88 14.69 56.54
C GLU A 261 0.70 14.06 57.93
N ARG A 262 0.07 12.89 58.04
CA ARG A 262 -0.04 12.17 59.32
C ARG A 262 1.30 11.70 59.89
N ALA A 263 2.29 11.40 59.04
CA ALA A 263 3.62 11.00 59.50
C ALA A 263 4.44 12.19 60.03
N ALA A 264 4.11 13.43 59.63
CA ALA A 264 4.76 14.64 60.13
C ALA A 264 4.21 15.09 61.49
N GLU A 265 2.94 14.82 61.81
CA GLU A 265 2.35 15.08 63.14
C GLU A 265 2.86 14.12 64.24
N VAL A 266 3.52 13.02 63.87
CA VAL A 266 4.07 12.01 64.79
C VAL A 266 5.59 12.18 65.00
N GLY A 267 6.19 13.25 64.46
CA GLY A 267 7.59 13.58 64.73
C GLY A 267 7.80 13.99 66.19
N GLU A 268 8.62 13.24 66.93
CA GLU A 268 9.00 13.52 68.32
C GLU A 268 9.50 14.97 68.48
N SER A 269 8.99 15.66 69.51
CA SER A 269 9.43 17.02 69.84
C SER A 269 10.89 17.01 70.27
N LEU A 270 11.77 17.63 69.46
CA LEU A 270 13.17 17.85 69.81
C LEU A 270 13.26 18.62 71.14
N GLU A 271 14.06 18.09 72.07
CA GLU A 271 14.28 18.65 73.40
C GLU A 271 14.93 20.05 73.28
N MET A 272 14.21 21.07 73.73
CA MET A 272 14.65 22.47 73.72
C MET A 272 15.44 22.75 75.00
N THR A 273 16.68 23.24 74.88
CA THR A 273 17.46 23.69 76.04
C THR A 273 17.62 25.22 76.00
N ARG A 274 17.58 25.86 77.17
CA ARG A 274 17.70 27.32 77.29
C ARG A 274 19.18 27.73 77.17
N VAL A 275 19.50 28.53 76.15
CA VAL A 275 20.81 29.17 76.01
C VAL A 275 20.61 30.66 76.24
N GLY A 276 20.94 31.13 77.45
CA GLY A 276 20.73 32.53 77.85
C GLY A 276 19.25 32.93 77.95
N SER A 277 18.84 33.98 77.25
CA SER A 277 17.45 34.47 77.23
C SER A 277 16.57 33.86 76.13
N THR A 278 17.08 32.90 75.35
CA THR A 278 16.37 32.27 74.22
C THR A 278 16.45 30.74 74.29
N MET A 279 15.35 30.06 73.97
CA MET A 279 15.29 28.59 73.84
C MET A 279 15.74 28.19 72.43
N ALA A 280 16.66 27.23 72.33
CA ALA A 280 17.11 26.70 71.04
C ALA A 280 17.25 25.16 71.10
N PRO A 281 17.01 24.44 69.99
CA PRO A 281 17.17 22.99 69.94
C PRO A 281 18.66 22.62 70.07
N ALA A 282 18.97 21.74 71.01
CA ALA A 282 20.34 21.29 71.27
C ALA A 282 20.59 19.95 70.55
N ALA A 283 21.58 19.91 69.66
CA ALA A 283 22.06 18.67 69.06
C ALA A 283 23.31 18.18 69.80
N THR A 284 23.29 16.95 70.29
CA THR A 284 24.47 16.30 70.91
C THR A 284 25.60 16.22 69.90
N VAL A 285 26.74 16.86 70.20
CA VAL A 285 27.89 16.95 69.30
C VAL A 285 28.60 15.60 69.22
N THR A 286 28.49 14.92 68.09
CA THR A 286 29.30 13.73 67.77
C THR A 286 30.39 14.13 66.78
N ARG A 287 31.65 14.17 67.23
CA ARG A 287 32.82 14.49 66.40
C ARG A 287 33.34 13.20 65.77
N THR A 288 33.16 13.01 64.46
CA THR A 288 33.77 11.90 63.73
C THR A 288 35.16 12.28 63.20
N GLN A 289 36.13 11.36 63.32
CA GLN A 289 37.50 11.54 62.87
C GLN A 289 37.66 11.04 61.43
N PRO A 290 38.32 11.76 60.52
CA PRO A 290 38.50 11.31 59.14
C PRO A 290 39.60 10.23 59.04
N THR A 291 39.31 9.12 58.36
CA THR A 291 40.26 8.05 57.99
C THR A 291 40.64 8.15 56.51
N LEU A 292 41.94 8.14 56.22
CA LEU A 292 42.56 8.14 54.88
C LEU A 292 42.53 6.73 54.28
N GLU A 293 42.13 6.59 53.01
CA GLU A 293 42.20 5.33 52.27
C GLU A 293 43.54 5.22 51.52
N THR A 294 44.26 4.11 51.71
CA THR A 294 45.46 3.76 50.95
C THR A 294 45.15 2.64 49.98
N GLU A 295 45.38 2.91 48.70
CA GLU A 295 45.29 1.99 47.56
C GLU A 295 46.70 1.44 47.26
N TYR A 296 46.92 0.12 47.41
CA TYR A 296 47.96 -0.68 46.72
C TYR A 296 47.94 -2.12 47.26
N VAL A 297 47.78 -3.15 46.42
CA VAL A 297 48.72 -4.30 46.24
C VAL A 297 48.35 -5.07 44.94
N PRO A 298 49.22 -5.94 44.40
CA PRO A 298 49.81 -5.84 43.07
C PRO A 298 49.22 -6.78 41.99
#